data_AF-A0A2W6AUY1-F1
#
_entry.id   AF-A0A2W6AUY1-F1
#
_cell.length_a   1.000
_cell.length_b   1.000
_cell.length_c   1.000
_cell.angle_alpha   90.00
_cell.angle_beta   90.00
_cell.angle_gamma   90.00
#
_symmetry.space_group_name_H-M   'P 1'
#
loop_
_entity.id
_entity.type
_entity.pdbx_description
1 polymer ?
#
loop_
_entity_poly.entity_id
_entity_poly.type
_entity_poly.pdbx_seq_one_letter_code
_entity_poly.pdbx_strand_id
1 'polypeptide(L)'
;MQSTDMAVVISSSQNEIAEMAERGLDITSHRRRMVEEDLDENFKNPANPLRIAFVCAMWTTGFDVPSCSTIYLDKPMRNHSLMQTISRANRVFPEKNNGVIVAYVDVFRDLQKALALYAVTGGIGKGAIDTGVLPIEEKAVLVDELRDAVDDAVSYCSNRGVLLGALTGLQGFEFVQAAGDAVEQLIVNDEEKAAFLDHAKLVDRLFKAILPDPSASEFGPMRGVLVHLSRTIADFSPRVDVSPVLRRVEQLLDDSVAAKAYVIHEDRAPYQIDLNDVDWQALEQT
;
A
#
# COMPACT_ATOMS: atom_id res chain seq x y z
N MET A 1 14.96 1.62 16.39
CA MET A 1 14.28 2.91 16.64
C MET A 1 15.21 4.03 17.12
N GLN A 2 16.50 3.80 17.41
CA GLN A 2 17.39 4.84 17.98
C GLN A 2 17.89 5.91 16.98
N SER A 3 17.49 5.90 15.71
CA SER A 3 18.00 6.86 14.70
C SER A 3 16.94 7.30 13.68
N THR A 4 15.70 7.51 14.11
CA THR A 4 14.67 8.08 13.22
C THR A 4 14.90 9.58 13.10
N ASP A 5 15.16 10.06 11.89
CA ASP A 5 15.23 11.48 11.55
C ASP A 5 13.93 11.94 10.90
N MET A 6 13.67 13.25 11.03
CA MET A 6 12.46 13.92 10.59
C MET A 6 12.82 15.26 9.94
N ALA A 7 12.12 15.64 8.87
CA ALA A 7 12.34 16.90 8.19
C ALA A 7 11.03 17.64 7.89
N VAL A 8 11.12 18.97 7.83
CA VAL A 8 10.03 19.84 7.37
C VAL A 8 10.36 20.26 5.94
N VAL A 9 9.41 20.07 5.03
CA VAL A 9 9.56 20.41 3.61
C VAL A 9 8.40 21.30 3.18
N ILE A 10 8.70 22.59 3.07
CA ILE A 10 7.72 23.65 2.76
C ILE A 10 8.17 24.45 1.55
N SER A 11 7.22 25.05 0.82
CA SER A 11 7.54 25.91 -0.32
C SER A 11 8.37 27.12 0.13
N SER A 12 9.17 27.68 -0.78
CA SER A 12 9.91 28.92 -0.56
C SER A 12 9.09 30.13 -1.02
N SER A 13 9.04 31.19 -0.22
CA SER A 13 8.53 32.51 -0.62
C SER A 13 9.47 33.64 -0.18
N GLN A 14 9.35 34.81 -0.83
CA GLN A 14 10.12 36.00 -0.42
C GLN A 14 9.75 36.38 1.02
N ASN A 15 10.75 36.81 1.80
CA ASN A 15 10.61 37.28 3.20
C ASN A 15 9.96 36.30 4.18
N GLU A 16 9.84 35.01 3.83
CA GLU A 16 9.20 33.99 4.67
C GLU A 16 9.79 33.85 6.07
N ILE A 17 11.10 34.06 6.24
CA ILE A 17 11.75 33.97 7.57
C ILE A 17 11.27 35.11 8.47
N ALA A 18 11.15 36.33 7.93
CA ALA A 18 10.67 37.48 8.68
C ALA A 18 9.17 37.33 9.03
N GLU A 19 8.35 36.92 8.05
CA GLU A 19 6.91 36.69 8.27
C GLU A 19 6.63 35.60 9.32
N MET A 20 7.44 34.54 9.34
CA MET A 20 7.31 33.48 10.34
C MET A 20 7.81 33.96 11.72
N ALA A 21 8.88 34.75 11.77
CA ALA A 21 9.37 35.33 13.01
C ALA A 21 8.35 36.29 13.65
N GLU A 22 7.62 37.09 12.86
CA GLU A 22 6.51 37.93 13.35
C GLU A 22 5.39 37.10 13.99
N ARG A 23 5.22 35.85 13.55
CA ARG A 23 4.27 34.88 14.12
C ARG A 23 4.86 34.06 15.27
N GLY A 24 6.09 34.36 15.70
CA GLY A 24 6.78 33.66 16.78
C GLY A 24 7.35 32.29 16.38
N LEU A 25 7.58 32.04 15.09
CA LEU A 25 8.11 30.78 14.57
C LEU A 25 9.51 30.99 13.96
N ASP A 26 10.46 30.13 14.31
CA ASP A 26 11.78 30.10 13.66
C ASP A 26 11.88 28.91 12.70
N ILE A 27 12.00 29.22 11.40
CA ILE A 27 12.12 28.22 10.33
C ILE A 27 13.54 28.13 9.75
N THR A 28 14.49 28.91 10.28
CA THR A 28 15.82 29.08 9.69
C THR A 28 16.59 27.76 9.61
N SER A 29 16.51 26.95 10.67
CA SER A 29 17.14 25.63 10.74
C SER A 29 16.56 24.66 9.71
N HIS A 30 15.23 24.63 9.54
CA HIS A 30 14.55 23.81 8.54
C HIS A 30 14.93 24.24 7.12
N ARG A 31 14.97 25.55 6.86
CA ARG A 31 15.34 26.09 5.56
C ARG A 31 16.77 25.75 5.18
N ARG A 32 17.70 25.85 6.13
CA ARG A 32 19.09 25.44 5.94
C ARG A 32 19.17 23.96 5.56
N ARG A 33 18.50 23.07 6.30
CA ARG A 33 18.46 21.63 5.97
C ARG A 33 17.91 21.36 4.58
N MET A 34 16.84 22.05 4.17
CA MET A 34 16.26 21.92 2.83
C MET A 34 17.20 22.35 1.70
N VAL A 35 18.17 23.23 1.97
CA VAL A 35 19.13 23.73 0.97
C VAL A 35 20.42 22.90 0.97
N GLU A 36 20.88 22.47 2.14
CA GLU A 36 22.15 21.77 2.32
C GLU A 36 22.03 20.25 2.14
N GLU A 37 20.86 19.67 2.45
CA GLU A 37 20.61 18.23 2.38
C GLU A 37 19.70 17.87 1.20
N ASP A 38 19.98 16.71 0.58
CA ASP A 38 19.18 16.15 -0.51
C ASP A 38 17.96 15.37 0.06
N LEU A 39 17.02 16.10 0.67
CA LEU A 39 15.95 15.52 1.49
C LEU A 39 15.01 14.57 0.71
N ASP A 40 14.82 14.80 -0.59
CA ASP A 40 13.96 13.98 -1.44
C ASP A 40 14.60 12.62 -1.74
N GLU A 41 15.88 12.58 -2.14
CA GLU A 41 16.64 11.35 -2.34
C GLU A 41 16.87 10.61 -1.02
N ASN A 42 17.16 11.35 0.05
CA ASN A 42 17.27 10.77 1.39
C ASN A 42 15.98 10.08 1.82
N PHE A 43 14.82 10.70 1.59
CA PHE A 43 13.53 10.11 1.98
C PHE A 43 13.12 8.93 1.09
N LYS A 44 13.48 8.94 -0.20
CA LYS A 44 13.26 7.79 -1.11
C LYS A 44 14.06 6.55 -0.69
N ASN A 45 15.24 6.75 -0.10
CA ASN A 45 16.14 5.66 0.27
C ASN A 45 15.67 4.90 1.53
N PRO A 46 15.26 3.62 1.43
CA PRO A 46 14.77 2.83 2.57
C PRO A 46 15.82 2.53 3.64
N ALA A 47 17.11 2.73 3.36
CA ALA A 47 18.20 2.57 4.33
C ALA A 47 18.52 3.87 5.09
N ASN A 48 18.04 5.02 4.61
CA ASN A 48 18.32 6.32 5.23
C ASN A 48 17.57 6.48 6.57
N PRO A 49 18.10 7.21 7.56
CA PRO A 49 17.40 7.51 8.80
C PRO A 49 16.19 8.45 8.67
N LEU A 50 16.07 9.22 7.59
CA LEU A 50 14.95 10.14 7.36
C LEU A 50 13.65 9.38 7.06
N ARG A 51 12.76 9.24 8.04
CA ARG A 51 11.52 8.43 7.92
C ARG A 51 10.23 9.23 7.99
N ILE A 52 10.27 10.48 8.44
CA ILE A 52 9.09 11.32 8.57
C ILE A 52 9.35 12.66 7.89
N ALA A 53 8.43 13.07 7.02
CA ALA A 53 8.45 14.37 6.38
C ALA A 53 7.15 15.11 6.64
N PHE A 54 7.26 16.35 7.14
CA PHE A 54 6.14 17.25 7.32
C PHE A 54 6.02 18.14 6.08
N VAL A 55 4.88 18.04 5.38
CA VAL A 55 4.68 18.72 4.09
C VAL A 55 3.37 19.51 4.07
N CYS A 56 3.33 20.64 3.34
CA CYS A 56 2.10 21.42 3.12
C CYS A 56 1.62 21.36 1.66
N ALA A 57 2.49 21.77 0.74
CA ALA A 57 2.24 21.78 -0.71
C ALA A 57 3.40 21.16 -1.51
N MET A 58 4.60 21.12 -0.91
CA MET A 58 5.71 20.37 -1.48
C MET A 58 5.41 18.88 -1.41
N TRP A 59 5.96 18.14 -2.38
CA TRP A 59 5.82 16.70 -2.48
C TRP A 59 4.38 16.19 -2.57
N THR A 60 3.37 17.04 -2.79
CA THR A 60 1.96 16.60 -2.99
C THR A 60 1.64 16.19 -4.43
N THR A 61 2.50 16.54 -5.39
CA THR A 61 2.42 16.13 -6.80
C THR A 61 3.82 15.70 -7.27
N GLY A 62 3.90 14.74 -8.21
CA GLY A 62 5.18 14.29 -8.81
C GLY A 62 6.18 13.55 -7.92
N PHE A 63 6.04 13.62 -6.59
CA PHE A 63 6.87 12.86 -5.65
C PHE A 63 6.33 11.45 -5.45
N ASP A 64 7.12 10.45 -5.83
CA ASP A 64 6.78 9.03 -5.75
C ASP A 64 7.81 8.31 -4.87
N VAL A 65 7.30 7.64 -3.83
CA VAL A 65 8.09 6.91 -2.84
C VAL A 65 7.37 5.59 -2.58
N PRO A 66 7.68 4.52 -3.34
CA PRO A 66 6.98 3.25 -3.21
C PRO A 66 7.01 2.67 -1.79
N SER A 67 8.12 2.88 -1.08
CA SER A 67 8.34 2.49 0.32
C SER A 67 7.48 3.26 1.34
N CYS A 68 6.87 4.37 0.95
CA CYS A 68 6.00 5.15 1.83
C CYS A 68 4.71 4.36 2.09
N SER A 69 4.55 3.89 3.32
CA SER A 69 3.39 3.08 3.74
C SER A 69 2.27 3.92 4.34
N THR A 70 2.59 5.05 4.97
CA THR A 70 1.65 5.75 5.86
C THR A 70 1.59 7.24 5.54
N ILE A 71 0.38 7.78 5.38
CA ILE A 71 0.14 9.21 5.19
C ILE A 71 -0.79 9.72 6.28
N TYR A 72 -0.34 10.78 6.96
CA TYR A 72 -1.15 11.53 7.93
C TYR A 72 -1.77 12.74 7.24
N LEU A 73 -3.09 12.86 7.31
CA LEU A 73 -3.86 13.92 6.67
C LEU A 73 -4.47 14.85 7.72
N ASP A 74 -4.00 16.09 7.72
CA ASP A 74 -4.55 17.20 8.50
C ASP A 74 -5.05 18.35 7.60
N LYS A 75 -5.20 18.08 6.31
CA LYS A 75 -5.67 19.05 5.31
C LYS A 75 -6.96 18.55 4.68
N PRO A 76 -8.03 19.38 4.63
CA PRO A 76 -9.24 19.00 3.92
C PRO A 76 -8.92 18.78 2.44
N MET A 77 -9.15 17.56 1.96
CA MET A 77 -8.91 17.14 0.58
C MET A 77 -10.19 16.49 0.02
N ARG A 78 -10.45 16.69 -1.28
CA ARG A 78 -11.67 16.20 -1.94
C ARG A 78 -11.34 15.56 -3.28
N ASN A 79 -12.21 14.63 -3.71
CA ASN A 79 -12.24 14.07 -5.06
C ASN A 79 -10.86 13.58 -5.54
N HIS A 80 -10.41 14.06 -6.69
CA HIS A 80 -9.15 13.65 -7.32
C HIS A 80 -7.91 13.90 -6.44
N SER A 81 -7.85 15.04 -5.73
CA SER A 81 -6.72 15.37 -4.86
C SER A 81 -6.57 14.36 -3.72
N LEU A 82 -7.70 13.87 -3.19
CA LEU A 82 -7.72 12.83 -2.17
C LEU A 82 -7.26 11.49 -2.75
N MET A 83 -7.83 11.08 -3.89
CA MET A 83 -7.46 9.82 -4.54
C MET A 83 -5.98 9.77 -4.94
N GLN A 84 -5.43 10.86 -5.46
CA GLN A 84 -4.01 11.00 -5.78
C GLN A 84 -3.12 10.93 -4.54
N THR A 85 -3.61 11.44 -3.41
CA THR A 85 -2.86 11.40 -2.15
C THR A 85 -2.84 9.99 -1.59
N ILE A 86 -4.00 9.31 -1.55
CA ILE A 86 -4.13 7.95 -1.04
C ILE A 86 -3.38 6.94 -1.90
N SER A 87 -3.42 7.07 -3.23
CA SER A 87 -2.77 6.13 -4.15
C SER A 87 -1.25 6.06 -3.96
N ARG A 88 -0.63 7.13 -3.43
CA ARG A 88 0.81 7.15 -3.11
C ARG A 88 1.17 6.19 -1.98
N ALA A 89 0.33 6.12 -0.95
CA ALA A 89 0.50 5.12 0.10
C ALA A 89 0.25 3.71 -0.42
N ASN A 90 -0.40 3.53 -1.58
CA ASN A 90 -0.73 2.21 -2.14
C ASN A 90 0.23 1.71 -3.24
N ARG A 91 1.38 2.37 -3.45
CA ARG A 91 2.42 1.85 -4.34
C ARG A 91 2.99 0.52 -3.83
N VAL A 92 3.20 -0.45 -4.71
CA VAL A 92 3.76 -1.76 -4.34
C VAL A 92 5.21 -1.60 -3.90
N PHE A 93 5.57 -2.25 -2.80
CA PHE A 93 6.94 -2.28 -2.29
C PHE A 93 7.16 -3.58 -1.48
N PRO A 94 8.38 -4.17 -1.46
CA PRO A 94 8.65 -5.37 -0.68
C PRO A 94 8.26 -5.22 0.79
N GLU A 95 7.62 -6.24 1.34
CA GLU A 95 7.12 -6.30 2.74
C GLU A 95 6.02 -5.29 3.11
N LYS A 96 5.62 -4.41 2.19
CA LYS A 96 4.49 -3.50 2.35
C LYS A 96 3.21 -4.18 1.87
N ASN A 97 2.33 -4.50 2.81
CA ASN A 97 1.07 -5.16 2.50
C ASN A 97 -0.01 -4.19 2.00
N ASN A 98 -0.09 -3.03 2.64
CA ASN A 98 -1.12 -2.04 2.38
C ASN A 98 -0.62 -0.63 2.69
N GLY A 99 -1.28 0.36 2.10
CA GLY A 99 -1.18 1.75 2.52
C GLY A 99 -2.05 2.03 3.74
N VAL A 100 -1.57 2.89 4.63
CA VAL A 100 -2.30 3.35 5.82
C VAL A 100 -2.54 4.85 5.71
N ILE A 101 -3.81 5.25 5.83
CA ILE A 101 -4.21 6.66 5.83
C ILE A 101 -4.75 7.00 7.20
N VAL A 102 -4.12 7.96 7.87
CA VAL A 102 -4.55 8.46 9.18
C VAL A 102 -5.08 9.87 8.98
N ALA A 103 -6.40 10.04 8.99
CA ALA A 103 -7.05 11.33 8.79
C ALA A 103 -7.49 11.96 10.12
N TYR A 104 -7.04 13.18 10.39
CA TYR A 104 -7.46 14.00 11.54
C TYR A 104 -8.64 14.92 11.23
N VAL A 105 -8.99 15.04 9.95
CA VAL A 105 -10.16 15.77 9.44
C VAL A 105 -11.17 14.78 8.84
N ASP A 106 -12.46 15.14 8.76
CA ASP A 106 -13.50 14.25 8.20
C ASP A 106 -13.35 14.11 6.67
N VAL A 107 -12.44 13.22 6.25
CA VAL A 107 -12.17 12.88 4.85
C VAL A 107 -12.95 11.63 4.43
N PHE A 108 -13.50 10.89 5.38
CA PHE A 108 -14.09 9.56 5.14
C PHE A 108 -15.31 9.62 4.21
N ARG A 109 -16.21 10.58 4.42
CA ARG A 109 -17.39 10.76 3.53
C ARG A 109 -16.98 11.16 2.12
N ASP A 110 -15.96 12.00 2.00
CA ASP A 110 -15.44 12.42 0.70
C ASP A 110 -14.71 11.27 -0.01
N LEU A 111 -14.05 10.37 0.74
CA LEU A 111 -13.48 9.13 0.23
C LEU A 111 -14.55 8.17 -0.29
N GLN A 112 -15.62 7.93 0.48
CA GLN A 112 -16.74 7.09 0.06
C GLN A 112 -17.36 7.58 -1.25
N LYS A 113 -17.61 8.89 -1.35
CA LYS A 113 -18.13 9.50 -2.58
C LYS A 113 -17.16 9.38 -3.75
N ALA A 114 -15.87 9.59 -3.51
CA ALA A 114 -14.85 9.44 -4.53
C ALA A 114 -14.78 7.99 -5.05
N LEU A 115 -14.73 7.00 -4.14
CA LEU A 115 -14.69 5.59 -4.51
C LEU A 115 -15.95 5.14 -5.26
N ALA A 116 -17.14 5.60 -4.85
CA ALA A 116 -18.38 5.31 -5.57
C ALA A 116 -18.33 5.84 -7.02
N LEU A 117 -17.79 7.04 -7.24
CA LEU A 117 -17.62 7.61 -8.59
C LEU A 117 -16.63 6.81 -9.45
N TYR A 118 -15.53 6.34 -8.85
CA TYR A 118 -14.52 5.53 -9.55
C TYR A 118 -15.00 4.10 -9.84
N ALA A 119 -15.72 3.47 -8.91
CA ALA A 119 -16.30 2.14 -9.11
C ALA A 119 -17.29 2.11 -10.29
N VAL A 120 -18.01 3.21 -10.52
CA VAL A 120 -18.93 3.36 -11.66
C VAL A 120 -18.21 3.56 -13.00
N THR A 121 -16.99 4.12 -12.99
CA THR A 121 -16.28 4.54 -14.21
C THR A 121 -15.18 3.57 -14.65
N GLY A 122 -14.67 2.73 -13.74
CA GLY A 122 -13.60 1.78 -14.00
C GLY A 122 -14.10 0.34 -14.20
N GLY A 123 -14.63 0.02 -15.39
CA GLY A 123 -14.50 -1.26 -16.12
C GLY A 123 -14.45 -2.64 -15.42
N ILE A 124 -14.77 -2.81 -14.15
CA ILE A 124 -14.86 -4.11 -13.49
C ILE A 124 -16.30 -4.60 -13.67
N GLY A 125 -16.52 -5.33 -14.76
CA GLY A 125 -17.66 -6.21 -14.95
C GLY A 125 -19.00 -5.52 -15.24
N LYS A 126 -19.55 -5.80 -16.43
CA LYS A 126 -21.00 -5.72 -16.64
C LYS A 126 -21.70 -6.69 -15.70
N GLY A 127 -22.07 -6.20 -14.52
CA GLY A 127 -22.92 -6.87 -13.55
C GLY A 127 -23.44 -5.78 -12.64
N ALA A 128 -24.75 -5.56 -12.67
CA ALA A 128 -25.47 -4.50 -11.97
C ALA A 128 -24.85 -4.14 -10.62
N ILE A 129 -24.31 -2.92 -10.51
CA ILE A 129 -24.04 -2.30 -9.22
C ILE A 129 -25.42 -1.98 -8.65
N ASP A 130 -25.86 -2.78 -7.70
CA ASP A 130 -26.93 -2.38 -6.80
C ASP A 130 -26.47 -1.08 -6.11
N THR A 131 -27.23 -0.01 -6.30
CA THR A 131 -26.89 1.37 -5.95
C THR A 131 -26.88 1.59 -4.43
N GLY A 132 -25.95 0.94 -3.73
CA GLY A 132 -25.86 0.99 -2.28
C GLY A 132 -24.61 0.33 -1.68
N VAL A 133 -23.83 -0.45 -2.44
CA VAL A 133 -22.62 -1.10 -1.91
C VAL A 133 -21.44 -0.11 -1.93
N LEU A 134 -21.10 0.40 -0.76
CA LEU A 134 -19.85 1.12 -0.54
C LEU A 134 -18.70 0.10 -0.58
N PRO A 135 -17.64 0.28 -1.40
CA PRO A 135 -16.50 -0.65 -1.49
C PRO A 135 -15.59 -0.60 -0.25
N ILE A 136 -16.07 -0.02 0.86
CA ILE A 136 -15.33 0.10 2.11
C ILE A 136 -15.96 -0.88 3.07
N GLU A 137 -15.20 -1.89 3.45
CA GLU A 137 -15.59 -2.84 4.46
C GLU A 137 -15.11 -2.41 5.85
N GLU A 138 -15.80 -2.89 6.88
CA GLU A 138 -15.38 -2.66 8.25
C GLU A 138 -14.18 -3.54 8.59
N LYS A 139 -13.32 -3.01 9.45
CA LYS A 139 -12.14 -3.72 9.92
C LYS A 139 -12.46 -5.05 10.61
N ALA A 140 -13.66 -5.18 11.18
CA ALA A 140 -14.15 -6.43 11.79
C ALA A 140 -14.12 -7.60 10.80
N VAL A 141 -14.41 -7.36 9.52
CA VAL A 141 -14.37 -8.39 8.47
C VAL A 141 -12.95 -8.96 8.32
N LEU A 142 -11.93 -8.10 8.31
CA LEU A 142 -10.52 -8.54 8.25
C LEU A 142 -10.08 -9.32 9.50
N VAL A 143 -10.68 -9.05 10.65
CA VAL A 143 -10.40 -9.78 11.89
C VAL A 143 -10.99 -11.19 11.81
N ASP A 144 -12.23 -11.31 11.30
CA ASP A 144 -12.86 -12.60 11.08
C ASP A 144 -12.12 -13.41 10.01
N GLU A 145 -11.71 -12.80 8.89
CA GLU A 145 -10.87 -13.44 7.87
C GLU A 145 -9.53 -13.92 8.44
N LEU A 146 -8.90 -13.15 9.33
CA LEU A 146 -7.67 -13.56 10.00
C LEU A 146 -7.90 -14.78 10.89
N ARG A 147 -9.03 -14.81 11.61
CA ARG A 147 -9.39 -15.95 12.45
C ARG A 147 -9.58 -17.21 11.62
N ASP A 148 -10.34 -17.13 10.53
CA ASP A 148 -10.56 -18.25 9.61
C ASP A 148 -9.23 -18.73 9.01
N ALA A 149 -8.35 -17.81 8.59
CA ALA A 149 -7.03 -18.16 8.06
C ALA A 149 -6.13 -18.85 9.10
N VAL A 150 -6.23 -18.47 10.38
CA VAL A 150 -5.52 -19.12 11.48
C VAL A 150 -6.09 -20.52 11.73
N ASP A 151 -7.40 -20.67 11.75
CA ASP A 151 -8.06 -21.96 11.97
C ASP A 151 -7.76 -22.94 10.83
N ASP A 152 -7.70 -22.46 9.59
CA ASP A 152 -7.27 -23.23 8.42
C ASP A 152 -5.81 -23.68 8.57
N ALA A 153 -4.90 -22.79 8.98
CA ALA A 153 -3.50 -23.13 9.19
C ALA A 153 -3.31 -24.17 10.31
N VAL A 154 -4.07 -24.03 11.40
CA VAL A 154 -4.08 -24.98 12.53
C VAL A 154 -4.61 -26.34 12.07
N SER A 155 -5.71 -26.36 11.31
CA SER A 155 -6.31 -27.59 10.77
C SER A 155 -5.34 -28.28 9.80
N TYR A 156 -4.69 -27.52 8.92
CA TYR A 156 -3.69 -28.01 7.98
C TYR A 156 -2.53 -28.73 8.69
N CYS A 157 -2.01 -28.13 9.77
CA CYS A 157 -0.91 -28.71 10.55
C CYS A 157 -1.36 -29.90 11.40
N SER A 158 -2.55 -29.81 12.01
CA SER A 158 -3.09 -30.87 12.88
C SER A 158 -3.34 -32.16 12.10
N ASN A 159 -3.82 -32.06 10.85
CA ASN A 159 -3.99 -33.19 9.94
C ASN A 159 -2.68 -33.93 9.61
N ARG A 160 -1.53 -33.31 9.89
CA ARG A 160 -0.18 -33.85 9.69
C ARG A 160 0.53 -34.20 10.99
N GLY A 161 -0.20 -34.22 12.12
CA GLY A 161 0.35 -34.55 13.43
C GLY A 161 1.03 -33.39 14.15
N VAL A 162 1.04 -32.19 13.57
CA VAL A 162 1.67 -31.01 14.17
C VAL A 162 0.65 -30.17 14.93
N LEU A 163 0.78 -30.15 16.26
CA LEU A 163 -0.08 -29.38 17.15
C LEU A 163 0.51 -27.99 17.41
N LEU A 164 0.12 -26.99 16.60
CA LEU A 164 0.61 -25.61 16.74
C LEU A 164 0.34 -24.99 18.12
N GLY A 165 -0.78 -25.36 18.77
CA GLY A 165 -1.11 -24.87 20.11
C GLY A 165 -0.14 -25.33 21.19
N ALA A 166 0.57 -26.45 21.01
CA ALA A 166 1.62 -26.87 21.94
C ALA A 166 2.87 -25.99 21.80
N LEU A 167 3.17 -25.52 20.59
CA LEU A 167 4.35 -24.71 20.27
C LEU A 167 4.25 -23.29 20.83
N THR A 168 3.04 -22.72 20.95
CA THR A 168 2.86 -21.34 21.44
C THR A 168 3.27 -21.14 22.90
N GLY A 169 3.28 -22.22 23.70
CA GLY A 169 3.66 -22.19 25.12
C GLY A 169 5.15 -22.47 25.38
N LEU A 170 5.90 -22.93 24.38
CA LEU A 170 7.31 -23.32 24.54
C LEU A 170 8.25 -22.11 24.44
N GLN A 171 9.42 -22.21 25.08
CA GLN A 171 10.43 -21.16 25.05
C GLN A 171 11.84 -21.73 24.84
N GLY A 172 12.74 -20.89 24.34
CA GLY A 172 14.17 -21.21 24.23
C GLY A 172 14.45 -22.47 23.39
N PHE A 173 15.33 -23.33 23.90
CA PHE A 173 15.75 -24.54 23.19
C PHE A 173 14.62 -25.55 22.97
N GLU A 174 13.66 -25.66 23.89
CA GLU A 174 12.52 -26.57 23.76
C GLU A 174 11.64 -26.18 22.56
N PHE A 175 11.43 -24.87 22.35
CA PHE A 175 10.71 -24.37 21.18
C PHE A 175 11.47 -24.67 19.89
N VAL A 176 12.79 -24.41 19.86
CA VAL A 176 13.61 -24.64 18.66
C VAL A 176 13.60 -26.11 18.25
N GLN A 177 13.73 -27.02 19.22
CA GLN A 177 13.67 -28.46 18.96
C GLN A 177 12.29 -28.88 18.45
N ALA A 178 11.22 -28.50 19.15
CA ALA A 178 9.85 -28.84 18.74
C ALA A 178 9.47 -28.23 17.38
N ALA A 179 9.99 -27.04 17.06
CA ALA A 179 9.80 -26.41 15.76
C ALA A 179 10.53 -27.18 14.64
N GLY A 180 11.74 -27.70 14.91
CA GLY A 180 12.45 -28.58 13.99
C GLY A 180 11.66 -29.86 13.69
N ASP A 181 11.20 -30.55 14.75
CA ASP A 181 10.40 -31.76 14.63
C ASP A 181 9.09 -31.51 13.86
N ALA A 182 8.44 -30.35 14.09
CA ALA A 182 7.25 -29.94 13.36
C ALA A 182 7.54 -29.69 11.86
N VAL A 183 8.67 -29.06 11.53
CA VAL A 183 9.06 -28.83 10.13
C VAL A 183 9.29 -30.14 9.39
N GLU A 184 9.96 -31.11 10.02
CA GLU A 184 10.17 -32.44 9.42
C GLU A 184 8.85 -33.16 9.12
N GLN A 185 7.84 -32.99 9.98
CA GLN A 185 6.51 -33.57 9.75
C GLN A 185 5.69 -32.81 8.69
N LEU A 186 5.89 -31.50 8.56
CA LEU A 186 5.16 -30.66 7.59
C LEU A 186 5.75 -30.72 6.17
N ILE A 187 7.04 -30.99 6.02
CA ILE A 187 7.73 -31.02 4.72
C ILE A 187 7.96 -32.46 4.28
N VAL A 188 6.91 -33.12 3.80
CA VAL A 188 7.06 -34.43 3.14
C VAL A 188 7.43 -34.24 1.66
N ASN A 189 6.92 -33.19 1.01
CA ASN A 189 7.19 -32.88 -0.39
C ASN A 189 7.10 -31.36 -0.68
N ASP A 190 7.47 -30.97 -1.91
CA ASP A 190 7.45 -29.56 -2.35
C ASP A 190 6.05 -28.93 -2.39
N GLU A 191 5.01 -29.73 -2.65
CA GLU A 191 3.62 -29.26 -2.71
C GLU A 191 3.10 -28.92 -1.30
N GLU A 192 3.37 -29.78 -0.32
CA GLU A 192 3.00 -29.54 1.07
C GLU A 192 3.77 -28.38 1.69
N LYS A 193 5.07 -28.29 1.36
CA LYS A 193 5.87 -27.12 1.72
C LYS A 193 5.27 -25.83 1.17
N ALA A 194 4.89 -25.81 -0.10
CA ALA A 194 4.27 -24.64 -0.72
C ALA A 194 2.94 -24.28 -0.03
N ALA A 195 2.08 -25.27 0.20
CA ALA A 195 0.79 -25.09 0.86
C ALA A 195 0.94 -24.52 2.29
N PHE A 196 1.85 -25.06 3.10
CA PHE A 196 2.13 -24.51 4.44
C PHE A 196 2.61 -23.05 4.36
N LEU A 197 3.55 -22.76 3.45
CA LEU A 197 4.08 -21.41 3.29
C LEU A 197 2.98 -20.43 2.87
N ASP A 198 2.00 -20.85 2.09
CA ASP A 198 0.89 -20.01 1.67
C ASP A 198 -0.08 -19.72 2.82
N HIS A 199 -0.39 -20.71 3.68
CA HIS A 199 -1.12 -20.47 4.93
C HIS A 199 -0.37 -19.48 5.84
N ALA A 200 0.93 -19.71 6.07
CA ALA A 200 1.74 -18.83 6.93
C ALA A 200 1.82 -17.40 6.39
N LYS A 201 1.97 -17.23 5.07
CA LYS A 201 1.96 -15.91 4.42
C LYS A 201 0.61 -15.22 4.52
N LEU A 202 -0.50 -15.95 4.33
CA LEU A 202 -1.84 -15.38 4.44
C LEU A 202 -2.09 -14.83 5.84
N VAL A 203 -1.79 -15.63 6.87
CA VAL A 203 -1.91 -15.20 8.27
C VAL A 203 -1.02 -13.98 8.56
N ASP A 204 0.25 -13.99 8.13
CA ASP A 204 1.15 -12.83 8.33
C ASP A 204 0.64 -11.57 7.62
N ARG A 205 0.07 -11.72 6.43
CA ARG A 205 -0.50 -10.64 5.63
C ARG A 205 -1.72 -10.02 6.32
N LEU A 206 -2.70 -10.84 6.68
CA LEU A 206 -3.94 -10.39 7.34
C LEU A 206 -3.63 -9.79 8.72
N PHE A 207 -2.72 -10.40 9.47
CA PHE A 207 -2.24 -9.85 10.75
C PHE A 207 -1.66 -8.45 10.59
N LYS A 208 -0.82 -8.22 9.59
CA LYS A 208 -0.26 -6.89 9.30
C LYS A 208 -1.34 -5.89 8.88
N ALA A 209 -2.36 -6.33 8.13
CA ALA A 209 -3.46 -5.48 7.66
C ALA A 209 -4.32 -4.94 8.80
N ILE A 210 -4.51 -5.71 9.88
CA ILE A 210 -5.31 -5.28 11.03
C ILE A 210 -4.55 -4.35 11.98
N LEU A 211 -3.22 -4.24 11.91
CA LEU A 211 -2.48 -3.35 12.81
C LEU A 211 -2.87 -1.87 12.58
N PRO A 212 -3.05 -1.07 13.64
CA PRO A 212 -2.71 -1.33 15.04
C PRO A 212 -3.90 -1.77 15.92
N ASP A 213 -4.80 -2.65 15.44
CA ASP A 213 -5.96 -3.09 16.24
C ASP A 213 -5.56 -3.77 17.56
N PRO A 214 -6.26 -3.52 18.69
CA PRO A 214 -6.07 -4.29 19.91
C PRO A 214 -6.37 -5.79 19.74
N SER A 215 -7.33 -6.18 18.89
CA SER A 215 -7.66 -7.59 18.61
C SER A 215 -6.48 -8.37 18.03
N ALA A 216 -5.50 -7.70 17.41
CA ALA A 216 -4.29 -8.35 16.91
C ALA A 216 -3.51 -9.08 18.01
N SER A 217 -3.65 -8.69 19.27
CA SER A 217 -2.99 -9.36 20.40
C SER A 217 -3.39 -10.83 20.54
N GLU A 218 -4.61 -11.21 20.16
CA GLU A 218 -5.13 -12.59 20.19
C GLU A 218 -4.30 -13.51 19.26
N PHE A 219 -3.97 -13.03 18.07
CA PHE A 219 -3.33 -13.83 17.02
C PHE A 219 -1.80 -13.81 17.09
N GLY A 220 -1.22 -12.93 17.90
CA GLY A 220 0.22 -12.71 18.00
C GLY A 220 1.05 -13.98 18.27
N PRO A 221 0.71 -14.79 19.29
CA PRO A 221 1.44 -16.03 19.57
C PRO A 221 1.41 -17.03 18.42
N MET A 222 0.23 -17.28 17.84
CA MET A 222 0.07 -18.25 16.75
C MET A 222 0.79 -17.79 15.47
N ARG A 223 0.64 -16.53 15.11
CA ARG A 223 1.38 -15.90 14.00
C ARG A 223 2.89 -15.99 14.23
N GLY A 224 3.36 -15.83 15.46
CA GLY A 224 4.77 -16.01 15.84
C GLY A 224 5.31 -17.40 15.51
N VAL A 225 4.56 -18.45 15.85
CA VAL A 225 4.91 -19.84 15.53
C VAL A 225 4.95 -20.07 14.02
N LEU A 226 3.89 -19.68 13.29
CA LEU A 226 3.81 -19.85 11.83
C LEU A 226 4.95 -19.13 11.09
N VAL A 227 5.25 -17.88 11.49
CA VAL A 227 6.36 -17.11 10.93
C VAL A 227 7.71 -17.75 11.27
N HIS A 228 7.88 -18.30 12.46
CA HIS A 228 9.10 -19.02 12.80
C HIS A 228 9.29 -20.26 11.95
N LEU A 229 8.26 -21.12 11.86
CA LEU A 229 8.30 -22.33 11.03
C LEU A 229 8.61 -21.99 9.57
N SER A 230 7.90 -21.04 8.96
CA SER A 230 8.17 -20.62 7.57
C SER A 230 9.62 -20.14 7.33
N ARG A 231 10.23 -19.44 8.31
CA ARG A 231 11.64 -19.06 8.25
C ARG A 231 12.57 -20.26 8.33
N THR A 232 12.32 -21.16 9.28
CA THR A 232 13.08 -22.41 9.43
C THR A 232 13.04 -23.23 8.12
N ILE A 233 11.87 -23.34 7.50
CA ILE A 233 11.68 -23.98 6.18
C ILE A 233 12.51 -23.31 5.09
N ALA A 234 12.54 -21.98 5.09
CA ALA A 234 13.32 -21.20 4.12
C ALA A 234 14.83 -21.41 4.28
N ASP A 235 15.31 -21.62 5.51
CA ASP A 235 16.73 -21.87 5.81
C ASP A 235 17.17 -23.28 5.37
N PHE A 236 16.28 -24.28 5.40
CA PHE A 236 16.56 -25.65 4.94
C PHE A 236 16.52 -25.83 3.42
N SER A 237 16.05 -24.84 2.66
CA SER A 237 15.96 -24.91 1.19
C SER A 237 17.00 -24.04 0.50
N PRO A 238 17.61 -24.50 -0.61
CA PRO A 238 18.43 -23.62 -1.43
C PRO A 238 17.57 -22.45 -1.93
N ARG A 239 18.05 -21.22 -1.74
CA ARG A 239 17.35 -20.01 -2.18
C ARG A 239 17.21 -20.02 -3.71
N VAL A 240 16.01 -20.31 -4.21
CA VAL A 240 15.66 -19.99 -5.59
C VAL A 240 15.21 -18.54 -5.61
N ASP A 241 16.03 -17.67 -6.19
CA ASP A 241 15.72 -16.26 -6.35
C ASP A 241 14.63 -16.06 -7.42
N VAL A 242 13.40 -15.85 -6.97
CA VAL A 242 12.23 -15.53 -7.81
C VAL A 242 11.95 -14.04 -7.92
N SER A 243 12.74 -13.18 -7.26
CA SER A 243 12.62 -11.72 -7.37
C SER A 243 12.72 -11.19 -8.82
N PRO A 244 13.43 -11.83 -9.78
CA PRO A 244 13.39 -11.41 -11.17
C PRO A 244 12.03 -11.68 -11.84
N VAL A 245 11.36 -12.77 -11.48
CA VAL A 245 10.07 -13.18 -12.06
C VAL A 245 8.95 -12.32 -11.50
N LEU A 246 8.93 -12.09 -10.19
CA LEU A 246 7.99 -11.19 -9.52
C LEU A 246 8.09 -9.77 -10.07
N ARG A 247 9.31 -9.22 -10.19
CA ARG A 247 9.52 -7.90 -10.81
C ARG A 247 9.02 -7.83 -12.25
N ARG A 248 9.09 -8.92 -13.00
CA ARG A 248 8.62 -8.97 -14.39
C ARG A 248 7.11 -9.07 -14.51
N VAL A 249 6.46 -9.79 -13.60
CA VAL A 249 5.00 -9.84 -13.50
C VAL A 249 4.46 -8.50 -13.00
N GLU A 250 5.14 -7.88 -12.03
CA GLU A 250 4.83 -6.54 -11.52
C GLU A 250 5.02 -5.47 -12.60
N GLN A 251 6.11 -5.50 -13.37
CA GLN A 251 6.27 -4.63 -14.54
C GLN A 251 5.16 -4.83 -15.55
N LEU A 252 4.76 -6.06 -15.83
CA LEU A 252 3.66 -6.33 -16.76
C LEU A 252 2.31 -5.82 -16.23
N LEU A 253 2.06 -5.92 -14.93
CA LEU A 253 0.87 -5.39 -14.27
C LEU A 253 0.90 -3.85 -14.25
N ASP A 254 2.02 -3.23 -13.92
CA ASP A 254 2.21 -1.78 -13.96
C ASP A 254 2.11 -1.25 -15.38
N ASP A 255 2.65 -1.94 -16.38
CA ASP A 255 2.51 -1.62 -17.81
C ASP A 255 1.05 -1.77 -18.29
N SER A 256 0.27 -2.65 -17.64
CA SER A 256 -1.15 -2.88 -17.95
C SER A 256 -2.10 -1.93 -17.21
N VAL A 257 -1.70 -1.43 -16.03
CA VAL A 257 -2.43 -0.48 -15.19
C VAL A 257 -2.04 0.97 -15.47
N ALA A 258 -0.84 1.19 -16.02
CA ALA A 258 -0.55 2.37 -16.79
C ALA A 258 -1.61 2.43 -17.89
N ALA A 259 -2.60 3.29 -17.68
CA ALA A 259 -3.52 3.67 -18.74
C ALA A 259 -2.64 3.87 -19.96
N LYS A 260 -2.84 3.06 -21.01
CA LYS A 260 -2.39 3.42 -22.35
C LYS A 260 -2.69 4.90 -22.42
N ALA A 261 -1.64 5.72 -22.51
CA ALA A 261 -1.82 7.14 -22.67
C ALA A 261 -2.93 7.24 -23.71
N TYR A 262 -4.02 7.92 -23.37
CA TYR A 262 -4.99 8.27 -24.38
C TYR A 262 -4.19 9.17 -25.31
N VAL A 263 -3.52 8.55 -26.28
CA VAL A 263 -2.95 9.21 -27.43
C VAL A 263 -4.22 9.70 -28.09
N ILE A 264 -4.54 10.96 -27.84
CA ILE A 264 -5.27 11.73 -28.83
C ILE A 264 -4.36 11.61 -30.04
N HIS A 265 -4.65 10.64 -30.89
CA HIS A 265 -4.21 10.75 -32.26
C HIS A 265 -4.83 12.07 -32.69
N GLU A 266 -3.99 13.07 -32.99
CA GLU A 266 -4.37 14.00 -34.04
C GLU A 266 -4.59 13.13 -35.27
N ASP A 267 -5.81 12.59 -35.38
CA ASP A 267 -6.33 12.13 -36.64
C ASP A 267 -6.31 13.38 -37.51
N ARG A 268 -5.22 13.51 -38.28
CA ARG A 268 -5.26 14.16 -39.58
C ARG A 268 -6.22 13.35 -40.45
N ALA A 269 -7.52 13.51 -40.18
CA ALA A 269 -8.55 13.32 -41.16
C ALA A 269 -8.62 14.62 -42.00
N PRO A 270 -8.61 14.54 -43.34
CA PRO A 270 -8.38 15.67 -44.23
C PRO A 270 -9.62 16.55 -44.47
N TYR A 271 -10.50 16.73 -43.48
CA TYR A 271 -11.73 17.51 -43.64
C TYR A 271 -11.86 18.58 -42.55
N GLN A 272 -11.02 19.60 -42.65
CA GLN A 272 -11.43 20.94 -42.21
C GLN A 272 -12.35 21.48 -43.31
N ILE A 273 -13.65 21.56 -43.04
CA ILE A 273 -14.58 22.31 -43.88
C ILE A 273 -14.54 23.75 -43.37
N ASP A 274 -14.09 24.66 -44.24
CA ASP A 274 -14.13 26.09 -43.95
C ASP A 274 -15.58 26.56 -43.99
N LEU A 275 -16.08 27.02 -42.84
CA LEU A 275 -17.44 27.50 -42.67
C LEU A 275 -17.69 28.85 -43.37
N ASN A 276 -16.65 29.52 -43.86
CA ASN A 276 -16.79 30.73 -44.67
C ASN A 276 -17.15 30.44 -46.14
N ASP A 277 -16.94 29.22 -46.63
CA ASP A 277 -17.27 28.81 -48.00
C ASP A 277 -18.67 28.21 -48.14
N VAL A 278 -19.46 28.20 -47.06
CA VAL A 278 -20.85 27.73 -47.08
C VAL A 278 -21.74 28.84 -47.66
N ASP A 279 -22.37 28.57 -48.81
CA ASP A 279 -23.36 29.47 -49.41
C ASP A 279 -24.70 29.37 -48.67
N TRP A 280 -24.85 30.24 -47.67
CA TRP A 280 -26.03 30.30 -46.82
C TRP A 280 -27.31 30.70 -47.58
N GLN A 281 -27.23 31.33 -48.76
CA GLN A 281 -28.41 31.68 -49.55
C GLN A 281 -29.06 30.48 -50.24
N ALA A 282 -28.28 29.44 -50.56
CA ALA A 282 -28.80 28.20 -51.14
C ALA A 282 -29.60 27.35 -50.13
N LEU A 283 -29.37 27.54 -48.82
CA LEU A 283 -30.03 26.80 -47.75
C LEU A 283 -31.40 27.36 -47.34
N GLU A 284 -31.74 28.59 -47.71
CA GLU A 284 -33.05 29.21 -47.39
C GLU A 284 -34.18 28.90 -48.41
N GLN A 285 -33.89 28.23 -49.53
CA GLN A 285 -34.92 27.84 -50.52
C GLN A 285 -35.31 26.34 -50.47
N THR A 286 -35.08 25.66 -49.36
CA THR A 286 -35.63 24.30 -49.10
C THR A 286 -36.57 24.35 -47.91
#